data_AF-A0A453CZ63-F1
#
_entry.id   AF-A0A453CZ63-F1
#
_cell.length_a   1.000
_cell.length_b   1.000
_cell.length_c   1.000
_cell.angle_alpha   90.00
_cell.angle_beta   90.00
_cell.angle_gamma   90.00
#
_symmetry.space_group_name_H-M   'P 1'
#
loop_
_entity.id
_entity.type
_entity.pdbx_description
1 polymer ?
#
loop_
_entity_poly.entity_id
_entity_poly.type
_entity_poly.pdbx_seq_one_letter_code
_entity_poly.pdbx_strand_id
1 'polypeptide(L)'
;MYSSYADSMQWLDDIQVLEMIVDKFSSSDSAEVHANAAEILCAVTRYAPPALATKISSPSFVGRLFHHAFEDSRPKSVLVHSLSVCISLLDPKRLVSASYQAFRSQLSHGTLVTASPETVNGMLDSLGDLLKLLDVSSAENILPTTYGSLQPPLGKHRLKIVEFISVLLSIGSEVAEMRLIDLGAIKHVINLFFEYPFNNFLHHHVENIIVSCLESKQDHLIAHVLDECELVTRILEAEKNSALSIDLTKRTLSSEGRTPPRVGFVGHITRIANKLIQLANSNSTIQSHLQQNSGWTEWHASILTKRNAVENVYQWACGRPTSMQDRGRDSDDEDFRDRDYDVAALASNLSQAFKYGIYPSEDVDEAQASQERDDEDVYFDDEAAEVVINSLRLGDDPDRWLPVYKLQLVCV
;
A
#
# COMPACT_ATOMS: atom_id res chain seq x y z
N MET A 1 -23.21 15.81 36.06
CA MET A 1 -22.29 15.73 34.90
C MET A 1 -22.75 14.78 33.78
N TYR A 2 -23.84 14.01 33.92
CA TYR A 2 -24.33 13.13 32.85
C TYR A 2 -25.34 13.76 31.87
N SER A 3 -25.85 14.98 32.15
CA SER A 3 -26.86 15.65 31.30
C SER A 3 -26.27 16.26 30.03
N SER A 4 -25.05 16.82 30.07
CA SER A 4 -24.53 17.58 28.91
C SER A 4 -24.08 16.69 27.75
N TYR A 5 -23.81 15.40 28.00
CA TYR A 5 -23.39 14.47 26.95
C TYR A 5 -24.56 14.09 26.03
N ALA A 6 -25.75 13.84 26.61
CA ALA A 6 -26.96 13.55 25.84
C ALA A 6 -27.39 14.77 25.01
N ASP A 7 -27.35 15.97 25.59
CA ASP A 7 -27.70 17.22 24.89
C ASP A 7 -26.70 17.55 23.77
N SER A 8 -25.41 17.29 23.97
CA SER A 8 -24.38 17.50 22.94
C SER A 8 -24.49 16.49 21.78
N MET A 9 -24.89 15.25 22.07
CA MET A 9 -25.06 14.21 21.04
C MET A 9 -26.33 14.43 20.22
N GLN A 10 -27.42 14.86 20.86
CA GLN A 10 -28.64 15.27 20.15
C GLN A 10 -28.35 16.47 19.24
N TRP A 11 -27.61 17.46 19.73
CA TRP A 11 -27.18 18.62 18.94
C TRP A 11 -26.31 18.24 17.72
N LEU A 12 -25.38 17.30 17.86
CA LEU A 12 -24.55 16.82 16.75
C LEU A 12 -25.36 16.07 15.68
N ASP A 13 -26.38 15.31 16.09
CA ASP A 13 -27.27 14.63 15.17
C ASP A 13 -28.19 15.62 14.44
N ASP A 14 -28.71 16.62 15.16
CA ASP A 14 -29.59 17.67 14.64
C ASP A 14 -28.89 18.57 13.59
N ILE A 15 -27.59 18.84 13.73
CA ILE A 15 -26.81 19.64 12.77
C ILE A 15 -26.42 18.84 11.52
N GLN A 16 -26.56 17.52 11.55
CA GLN A 16 -26.14 16.65 10.44
C GLN A 16 -24.66 16.86 10.05
N VAL A 17 -23.80 17.07 11.05
CA VAL A 17 -22.37 17.38 10.85
C VAL A 17 -21.68 16.36 9.94
N LEU A 18 -22.00 15.06 10.09
CA LEU A 18 -21.44 14.01 9.23
C LEU A 18 -21.84 14.19 7.76
N GLU A 19 -23.08 14.59 7.48
CA GLU A 19 -23.55 14.86 6.13
C GLU A 19 -22.84 16.08 5.53
N MET A 20 -22.63 17.13 6.33
CA MET A 20 -21.89 18.32 5.92
C MET A 20 -20.41 18.01 5.60
N ILE A 21 -19.80 17.08 6.33
CA ILE A 21 -18.42 16.65 6.08
C ILE A 21 -18.35 15.79 4.81
N VAL A 22 -19.34 14.93 4.55
CA VAL A 22 -19.39 14.17 3.29
C VAL A 22 -19.60 15.08 2.08
N ASP A 23 -20.35 16.17 2.22
CA ASP A 23 -20.51 17.17 1.14
C ASP A 23 -19.17 17.79 0.72
N LYS A 24 -18.15 17.74 1.58
CA LYS A 24 -16.80 18.20 1.26
C LYS A 24 -16.04 17.30 0.30
N PHE A 25 -16.56 16.14 -0.07
CA PHE A 25 -16.01 15.30 -1.14
C PHE A 25 -16.49 15.73 -2.52
N SER A 26 -17.09 16.92 -2.65
CA SER A 26 -17.55 17.46 -3.92
C SER A 26 -16.41 17.69 -4.91
N SER A 27 -16.71 17.58 -6.21
CA SER A 27 -15.74 17.91 -7.25
C SER A 27 -15.23 19.36 -7.24
N SER A 28 -15.89 20.26 -6.49
CA SER A 28 -15.52 21.68 -6.38
C SER A 28 -14.55 22.01 -5.23
N ASP A 29 -14.37 21.09 -4.28
CA ASP A 29 -13.47 21.28 -3.14
C ASP A 29 -12.02 20.87 -3.49
N SER A 30 -11.04 21.37 -2.72
CA SER A 30 -9.61 21.11 -2.95
C SER A 30 -9.17 19.76 -2.40
N ALA A 31 -8.02 19.25 -2.87
CA ALA A 31 -7.45 18.00 -2.34
C ALA A 31 -7.18 18.05 -0.82
N GLU A 32 -6.79 19.21 -0.30
CA GLU A 32 -6.59 19.44 1.14
C GLU A 32 -7.90 19.32 1.92
N VAL A 33 -8.99 19.88 1.38
CA VAL A 33 -10.33 19.76 1.97
C VAL A 33 -10.78 18.30 2.01
N HIS A 34 -10.54 17.54 0.94
CA HIS A 34 -10.83 16.09 0.90
C HIS A 34 -10.04 15.31 1.95
N ALA A 35 -8.75 15.64 2.10
CA ALA A 35 -7.89 15.00 3.09
C ALA A 35 -8.36 15.27 4.52
N ASN A 36 -8.60 16.55 4.86
CA ASN A 36 -9.10 16.96 6.17
C ASN A 36 -10.46 16.33 6.49
N ALA A 37 -11.38 16.30 5.52
CA ALA A 37 -12.68 15.65 5.68
C ALA A 37 -12.53 14.15 5.96
N ALA A 38 -11.69 13.43 5.21
CA ALA A 38 -11.43 12.02 5.47
C ALA A 38 -10.73 11.78 6.81
N GLU A 39 -9.78 12.61 7.23
CA GLU A 39 -9.14 12.47 8.55
C GLU A 39 -10.14 12.59 9.68
N ILE A 40 -11.05 13.57 9.61
CA ILE A 40 -12.13 13.73 10.58
C ILE A 40 -13.04 12.50 10.58
N LEU A 41 -13.47 12.03 9.40
CA LEU A 41 -14.32 10.84 9.31
C LEU A 41 -13.62 9.58 9.83
N CYS A 42 -12.34 9.37 9.50
CA CYS A 42 -11.52 8.29 10.04
C CYS A 42 -11.26 8.41 11.55
N ALA A 43 -11.28 9.63 12.11
CA ALA A 43 -11.25 9.80 13.56
C ALA A 43 -12.60 9.41 14.18
N VAL A 44 -13.72 9.76 13.53
CA VAL A 44 -15.06 9.38 13.95
C VAL A 44 -15.23 7.86 13.94
N THR A 45 -14.82 7.15 12.89
CA THR A 45 -14.89 5.67 12.85
C THR A 45 -14.15 5.00 14.01
N ARG A 46 -13.05 5.60 14.50
CA ARG A 46 -12.20 5.05 15.55
C ARG A 46 -12.62 5.42 16.96
N TYR A 47 -13.12 6.64 17.17
CA TYR A 47 -13.29 7.22 18.50
C TYR A 47 -14.71 7.68 18.81
N ALA A 48 -15.64 7.62 17.85
CA ALA A 48 -16.96 8.19 18.05
C ALA A 48 -17.85 7.35 18.98
N PRO A 49 -18.76 8.02 19.71
CA PRO A 49 -19.83 7.37 20.45
C PRO A 49 -20.75 6.53 19.54
N PRO A 50 -21.47 5.54 20.11
CA PRO A 50 -22.29 4.59 19.33
C PRO A 50 -23.29 5.22 18.35
N ALA A 51 -23.88 6.38 18.68
CA ALA A 51 -24.84 7.06 17.81
C ALA A 51 -24.20 7.58 16.51
N LEU A 52 -23.05 8.24 16.59
CA LEU A 52 -22.32 8.69 15.41
C LEU A 52 -21.69 7.52 14.66
N ALA A 53 -21.22 6.52 15.39
CA ALA A 53 -20.59 5.35 14.80
C ALA A 53 -21.57 4.48 14.00
N THR A 54 -22.84 4.38 14.44
CA THR A 54 -23.90 3.72 13.66
C THR A 54 -24.28 4.52 12.41
N LYS A 55 -24.30 5.86 12.49
CA LYS A 55 -24.60 6.73 11.34
C LYS A 55 -23.52 6.70 10.26
N ILE A 56 -22.24 6.83 10.63
CA ILE A 56 -21.10 6.76 9.68
C ILE A 56 -20.97 5.36 9.06
N SER A 57 -21.35 4.32 9.79
CA SER A 57 -21.36 2.94 9.31
C SER A 57 -22.65 2.58 8.58
N SER A 58 -23.54 3.53 8.27
CA SER A 58 -24.81 3.23 7.60
C SER A 58 -24.61 3.03 6.08
N PRO A 59 -25.40 2.15 5.44
CA PRO A 59 -25.33 1.95 3.99
C PRO A 59 -25.59 3.23 3.18
N SER A 60 -26.47 4.11 3.67
CA SER A 60 -26.75 5.40 3.02
C SER A 60 -25.55 6.34 3.04
N PHE A 61 -24.82 6.39 4.15
CA PHE A 61 -23.62 7.23 4.28
C PHE A 61 -22.51 6.76 3.34
N VAL A 62 -22.24 5.45 3.34
CA VAL A 62 -21.25 4.84 2.45
C VAL A 62 -21.66 4.97 0.98
N GLY A 63 -22.94 4.79 0.66
CA GLY A 63 -23.47 5.03 -0.68
C GLY A 63 -23.24 6.47 -1.16
N ARG A 64 -23.34 7.45 -0.26
CA ARG A 64 -23.07 8.86 -0.57
C ARG A 64 -21.58 9.14 -0.81
N LEU A 65 -20.69 8.52 -0.04
CA LEU A 65 -19.24 8.58 -0.30
C LEU A 65 -18.91 8.02 -1.69
N PHE A 66 -19.48 6.86 -2.04
CA PHE A 66 -19.28 6.28 -3.37
C PHE A 66 -19.89 7.10 -4.50
N HIS A 67 -21.01 7.78 -4.26
CA HIS A 67 -21.59 8.70 -5.24
C HIS A 67 -20.57 9.77 -5.65
N HIS A 68 -19.95 10.45 -4.69
CA HIS A 68 -18.87 11.41 -4.98
C HIS A 68 -17.64 10.73 -5.59
N ALA A 69 -17.28 9.54 -5.12
CA ALA A 69 -16.15 8.76 -5.63
C ALA A 69 -16.34 8.21 -7.06
N PHE A 70 -17.53 8.32 -7.66
CA PHE A 70 -17.80 7.90 -9.04
C PHE A 70 -18.28 9.03 -9.96
N GLU A 71 -18.27 10.29 -9.51
CA GLU A 71 -18.50 11.44 -10.38
C GLU A 71 -17.45 11.51 -11.51
N ASP A 72 -17.90 11.73 -12.75
CA ASP A 72 -17.05 11.67 -13.96
C ASP A 72 -15.88 12.67 -13.95
N SER A 73 -16.10 13.88 -13.41
CA SER A 73 -15.13 14.97 -13.40
C SER A 73 -14.44 15.16 -12.04
N ARG A 74 -14.48 14.16 -11.16
CA ARG A 74 -13.95 14.31 -9.80
C ARG A 74 -12.42 14.41 -9.78
N PRO A 75 -11.84 15.19 -8.84
CA PRO A 75 -10.43 15.08 -8.50
C PRO A 75 -10.07 13.65 -8.05
N LYS A 76 -8.84 13.20 -8.37
CA LYS A 76 -8.33 11.88 -7.93
C LYS A 76 -8.32 11.73 -6.40
N SER A 77 -8.19 12.84 -5.67
CA SER A 77 -8.21 12.90 -4.21
C SER A 77 -9.55 12.44 -3.61
N VAL A 78 -10.68 12.75 -4.25
CA VAL A 78 -12.02 12.32 -3.78
C VAL A 78 -12.09 10.80 -3.63
N LEU A 79 -11.65 10.05 -4.66
CA LEU A 79 -11.64 8.59 -4.62
C LEU A 79 -10.71 8.07 -3.52
N VAL A 80 -9.49 8.60 -3.45
CA VAL A 80 -8.48 8.16 -2.48
C VAL A 80 -9.00 8.31 -1.05
N HIS A 81 -9.54 9.48 -0.74
CA HIS A 81 -10.00 9.82 0.60
C HIS A 81 -11.32 9.14 0.96
N SER A 82 -12.23 8.94 0.00
CA SER A 82 -13.46 8.16 0.21
C SER A 82 -13.14 6.69 0.55
N LEU A 83 -12.17 6.10 -0.16
CA LEU A 83 -11.69 4.76 0.12
C LEU A 83 -10.93 4.68 1.45
N SER A 84 -10.19 5.72 1.87
CA SER A 84 -9.58 5.77 3.21
C SER A 84 -10.64 5.66 4.31
N VAL A 85 -11.77 6.36 4.18
CA VAL A 85 -12.88 6.27 5.14
C VAL A 85 -13.49 4.86 5.12
N CYS A 86 -13.71 4.27 3.94
CA CYS A 86 -14.23 2.91 3.83
C CYS A 86 -13.28 1.88 4.46
N ILE A 87 -11.97 1.99 4.22
CA ILE A 87 -10.96 1.14 4.86
C ILE A 87 -11.00 1.30 6.38
N SER A 88 -11.14 2.53 6.88
CA SER A 88 -11.26 2.77 8.31
C SER A 88 -12.52 2.20 8.93
N LEU A 89 -13.61 2.03 8.18
CA LEU A 89 -14.85 1.37 8.64
C LEU A 89 -14.69 -0.15 8.70
N LEU A 90 -13.94 -0.73 7.76
CA LEU A 90 -13.72 -2.17 7.67
C LEU A 90 -12.68 -2.65 8.67
N ASP A 91 -11.60 -1.90 8.83
CA ASP A 91 -10.55 -2.19 9.81
C ASP A 91 -10.11 -0.90 10.53
N PRO A 92 -10.81 -0.52 11.61
CA PRO A 92 -10.47 0.69 12.34
C PRO A 92 -9.19 0.54 13.20
N LYS A 93 -8.58 -0.66 13.24
CA LYS A 93 -7.27 -0.88 13.89
C LYS A 93 -6.09 -0.60 12.96
N ARG A 94 -6.28 -0.78 11.65
CA ARG A 94 -5.23 -0.68 10.61
C ARG A 94 -4.54 0.69 10.56
N LEU A 95 -5.31 1.78 10.62
CA LEU A 95 -4.77 3.14 10.45
C LEU A 95 -4.14 3.74 11.72
N VAL A 96 -3.75 2.94 12.71
CA VAL A 96 -3.16 3.44 13.95
C VAL A 96 -1.64 3.49 13.81
N SER A 97 -1.08 4.68 13.55
CA SER A 97 0.36 4.93 13.73
C SER A 97 0.82 4.42 15.10
N ALA A 98 1.93 3.68 15.16
CA ALA A 98 2.52 3.13 16.38
C ALA A 98 2.72 4.19 17.49
N SER A 99 2.90 5.47 17.12
CA SER A 99 2.97 6.59 18.07
C SER A 99 1.67 6.84 18.85
N TYR A 100 0.51 6.54 18.27
CA TYR A 100 -0.80 6.70 18.90
C TYR A 100 -1.24 5.47 19.71
N GLN A 101 -0.62 4.30 19.49
CA GLN A 101 -0.85 3.12 20.31
C GLN A 101 -0.42 3.33 21.77
N ALA A 102 0.61 4.13 22.02
CA ALA A 102 1.03 4.51 23.37
C ALA A 102 -0.04 5.32 24.12
N PHE A 103 -0.75 6.21 23.42
CA PHE A 103 -1.85 7.02 23.98
C PHE A 103 -3.11 6.18 24.28
N ARG A 104 -3.29 5.06 23.56
CA ARG A 104 -4.39 4.10 23.73
C ARG A 104 -4.43 3.44 25.10
N SER A 105 -3.27 3.28 25.76
CA SER A 105 -3.20 2.68 27.10
C SER A 105 -3.94 3.51 28.17
N GLN A 106 -4.23 4.79 27.89
CA GLN A 106 -4.89 5.70 28.84
C GLN A 106 -6.36 6.01 28.51
N LEU A 107 -6.89 5.64 27.33
CA LEU A 107 -8.25 5.97 26.87
C LEU A 107 -9.01 4.70 26.45
N SER A 108 -9.13 3.75 27.36
CA SER A 108 -9.84 2.49 27.16
C SER A 108 -11.36 2.64 27.28
N HIS A 109 -12.04 3.39 26.38
CA HIS A 109 -13.52 3.40 26.34
C HIS A 109 -14.19 3.56 24.95
N GLY A 110 -13.47 3.53 23.83
CA GLY A 110 -14.11 3.48 22.50
C GLY A 110 -14.47 2.05 22.10
N THR A 111 -15.76 1.75 21.90
CA THR A 111 -16.18 0.51 21.21
C THR A 111 -15.71 0.60 19.77
N LEU A 112 -14.80 -0.29 19.36
CA LEU A 112 -14.37 -0.39 17.97
C LEU A 112 -15.58 -0.76 17.11
N VAL A 113 -15.97 0.13 16.19
CA VAL A 113 -17.11 -0.12 15.32
C VAL A 113 -16.63 -0.87 14.09
N THR A 114 -17.02 -2.14 14.00
CA THR A 114 -16.86 -2.94 12.78
C THR A 114 -18.06 -2.68 11.86
N ALA A 115 -17.80 -2.44 10.57
CA ALA A 115 -18.86 -2.25 9.57
C ALA A 115 -19.94 -3.35 9.65
N SER A 116 -21.22 -2.97 9.52
CA SER A 116 -22.32 -3.93 9.50
C SER A 116 -22.33 -4.72 8.19
N PRO A 117 -22.93 -5.93 8.15
CA PRO A 117 -23.03 -6.71 6.92
C PRO A 117 -23.70 -5.96 5.76
N GLU A 118 -24.72 -5.14 6.05
CA GLU A 118 -25.42 -4.32 5.04
C GLU A 118 -24.49 -3.28 4.42
N THR A 119 -23.60 -2.70 5.23
CA THR A 119 -22.63 -1.69 4.78
C THR A 119 -21.52 -2.31 3.97
N VAL A 120 -21.06 -3.51 4.34
CA VAL A 120 -20.15 -4.32 3.51
C VAL A 120 -20.81 -4.65 2.17
N ASN A 121 -22.09 -5.02 2.15
CA ASN A 121 -22.81 -5.27 0.89
C ASN A 121 -22.89 -4.01 0.00
N GLY A 122 -23.17 -2.83 0.57
CA GLY A 122 -23.13 -1.58 -0.20
C GLY A 122 -21.76 -1.24 -0.78
N MET A 123 -20.68 -1.58 -0.05
CA MET A 123 -19.30 -1.49 -0.56
C MET A 123 -19.04 -2.48 -1.71
N LEU A 124 -19.58 -3.70 -1.62
CA LEU A 124 -19.46 -4.75 -2.64
C LEU A 124 -20.26 -4.44 -3.91
N ASP A 125 -21.38 -3.73 -3.80
CA ASP A 125 -22.15 -3.26 -4.96
C ASP A 125 -21.33 -2.27 -5.81
N SER A 126 -20.52 -1.44 -5.14
CA SER A 126 -19.63 -0.45 -5.77
C SER A 126 -18.34 -1.04 -6.35
N LEU A 127 -18.01 -2.30 -6.02
CA LEU A 127 -16.75 -2.94 -6.40
C LEU A 127 -16.58 -3.05 -7.92
N GLY A 128 -17.66 -3.32 -8.66
CA GLY A 128 -17.61 -3.41 -10.12
C GLY A 128 -17.13 -2.12 -10.79
N ASP A 129 -17.55 -0.97 -10.28
CA ASP A 129 -17.13 0.34 -10.80
C ASP A 129 -15.70 0.70 -10.35
N LEU A 130 -15.28 0.31 -9.14
CA LEU A 130 -13.89 0.43 -8.72
C LEU A 130 -12.93 -0.38 -9.61
N LEU A 131 -13.33 -1.58 -10.02
CA LEU A 131 -12.50 -2.40 -10.92
C LEU A 131 -12.34 -1.76 -12.30
N LYS A 132 -13.38 -1.12 -12.85
CA LYS A 132 -13.27 -0.35 -14.10
C LYS A 132 -12.25 0.79 -13.99
N LEU A 133 -12.11 1.40 -12.82
CA LEU A 133 -11.10 2.43 -12.55
C LEU A 133 -9.67 1.86 -12.47
N LEU A 134 -9.49 0.54 -12.36
CA LEU A 134 -8.19 -0.10 -12.53
C LEU A 134 -7.80 -0.27 -14.00
N ASP A 135 -8.75 -0.29 -14.94
CA ASP A 135 -8.55 -0.51 -16.38
C ASP A 135 -8.18 0.76 -17.16
N VAL A 136 -7.38 1.66 -16.57
CA VAL A 136 -7.00 2.90 -17.25
C VAL A 136 -5.98 2.61 -18.35
N SER A 137 -6.37 2.89 -19.60
CA SER A 137 -5.54 2.76 -20.81
C SER A 137 -5.05 4.10 -21.37
N SER A 138 -5.22 5.21 -20.64
CA SER A 138 -4.81 6.54 -21.13
C SER A 138 -3.28 6.58 -21.34
N ALA A 139 -2.86 6.52 -22.59
CA ALA A 139 -1.46 6.61 -23.00
C ALA A 139 -0.82 7.97 -22.66
N GLU A 140 -1.61 8.98 -22.30
CA GLU A 140 -1.15 10.35 -22.09
C GLU A 140 -0.31 10.52 -20.81
N ASN A 141 -0.50 9.66 -19.80
CA ASN A 141 0.27 9.73 -18.56
C ASN A 141 1.53 8.89 -18.69
N ILE A 142 2.67 9.52 -18.95
CA ILE A 142 3.97 8.86 -19.06
C ILE A 142 4.84 9.30 -17.88
N LEU A 143 5.32 8.32 -17.10
CA LEU A 143 6.29 8.60 -16.03
C LEU A 143 7.69 8.15 -16.48
N PRO A 144 8.66 9.06 -16.69
CA PRO A 144 10.04 8.67 -16.95
C PRO A 144 10.67 8.02 -15.72
N THR A 145 11.51 7.00 -15.96
CA THR A 145 12.22 6.21 -14.96
C THR A 145 13.68 6.02 -15.38
N THR A 146 14.50 5.46 -14.50
CA THR A 146 15.93 5.22 -14.79
C THR A 146 16.17 4.19 -15.91
N TYR A 147 15.24 3.26 -16.14
CA TYR A 147 15.34 2.24 -17.19
C TYR A 147 14.60 2.64 -18.49
N GLY A 148 13.54 3.42 -18.37
CA GLY A 148 12.74 3.88 -19.51
C GLY A 148 11.48 4.59 -19.04
N SER A 149 10.29 4.23 -19.52
CA SER A 149 9.05 4.93 -19.15
C SER A 149 7.94 3.99 -18.72
N LEU A 150 7.11 4.44 -17.77
CA LEU A 150 5.95 3.71 -17.29
C LEU A 150 4.67 4.32 -17.89
N GLN A 151 3.86 3.51 -18.58
CA GLN A 151 2.72 3.98 -19.35
C GLN A 151 1.48 3.05 -19.27
N PRO A 152 0.39 3.49 -18.61
CA PRO A 152 0.34 4.57 -17.65
C PRO A 152 0.95 4.14 -16.30
N PRO A 153 1.45 5.09 -15.50
CA PRO A 153 1.75 4.81 -14.10
C PRO A 153 0.49 4.33 -13.37
N LEU A 154 0.67 3.45 -12.37
CA LEU A 154 -0.44 2.95 -11.57
C LEU A 154 -1.16 4.13 -10.87
N GLY A 155 -0.40 5.00 -10.21
CA GLY A 155 -0.93 6.14 -9.47
C GLY A 155 -1.57 5.78 -8.12
N LYS A 156 -1.64 6.77 -7.23
CA LYS A 156 -2.13 6.60 -5.84
C LYS A 156 -3.57 6.09 -5.76
N HIS A 157 -4.44 6.55 -6.66
CA HIS A 157 -5.86 6.21 -6.66
C HIS A 157 -6.13 4.74 -7.03
N ARG A 158 -5.44 4.18 -8.04
CA ARG A 158 -5.54 2.74 -8.37
C ARG A 158 -4.91 1.87 -7.29
N LEU A 159 -3.79 2.31 -6.72
CA LEU A 159 -3.19 1.62 -5.57
C LEU A 159 -4.16 1.57 -4.37
N LYS A 160 -4.89 2.66 -4.10
CA LYS A 160 -5.87 2.73 -3.02
C LYS A 160 -7.05 1.76 -3.21
N ILE A 161 -7.46 1.51 -4.46
CA ILE A 161 -8.45 0.47 -4.79
C ILE A 161 -7.91 -0.93 -4.43
N VAL A 162 -6.65 -1.23 -4.76
CA VAL A 162 -6.04 -2.52 -4.42
C VAL A 162 -5.91 -2.68 -2.90
N GLU A 163 -5.54 -1.62 -2.19
CA GLU A 163 -5.54 -1.61 -0.72
C GLU A 163 -6.94 -1.89 -0.15
N PHE A 164 -7.98 -1.25 -0.69
CA PHE A 164 -9.36 -1.48 -0.28
C PHE A 164 -9.80 -2.93 -0.50
N ILE A 165 -9.46 -3.54 -1.64
CA ILE A 165 -9.71 -4.96 -1.92
C ILE A 165 -9.01 -5.85 -0.87
N SER A 166 -7.76 -5.53 -0.52
CA SER A 166 -7.02 -6.27 0.51
C SER A 166 -7.74 -6.24 1.86
N VAL A 167 -8.30 -5.08 2.25
CA VAL A 167 -9.02 -4.93 3.53
C VAL A 167 -10.37 -5.63 3.48
N LEU A 168 -11.13 -5.49 2.39
CA LEU A 168 -12.39 -6.21 2.19
C LEU A 168 -12.20 -7.72 2.34
N LEU A 169 -11.11 -8.26 1.77
CA LEU A 169 -10.80 -9.67 1.85
C LEU A 169 -10.44 -10.11 3.29
N SER A 170 -9.69 -9.28 4.03
CA SER A 170 -9.30 -9.60 5.42
C SER A 170 -10.47 -9.71 6.41
N ILE A 171 -11.67 -9.23 6.04
CA ILE A 171 -12.89 -9.41 6.84
C ILE A 171 -13.28 -10.90 6.93
N GLY A 172 -12.93 -11.71 5.92
CA GLY A 172 -13.27 -13.13 5.87
C GLY A 172 -14.77 -13.41 5.71
N SER A 173 -15.50 -12.50 5.07
CA SER A 173 -16.92 -12.69 4.73
C SER A 173 -17.05 -13.50 3.44
N GLU A 174 -17.75 -14.64 3.51
CA GLU A 174 -17.98 -15.51 2.36
C GLU A 174 -18.67 -14.78 1.19
N VAL A 175 -19.59 -13.85 1.49
CA VAL A 175 -20.25 -13.02 0.47
C VAL A 175 -19.25 -12.11 -0.25
N ALA A 176 -18.29 -11.53 0.49
CA ALA A 176 -17.25 -10.69 -0.07
C ALA A 176 -16.26 -11.50 -0.91
N GLU A 177 -15.85 -12.67 -0.43
CA GLU A 177 -14.96 -13.59 -1.15
C GLU A 177 -15.57 -14.03 -2.49
N MET A 178 -16.82 -14.51 -2.48
CA MET A 178 -17.53 -14.90 -3.70
C MET A 178 -17.70 -13.75 -4.67
N ARG A 179 -18.04 -12.55 -4.18
CA ARG A 179 -18.19 -11.37 -5.03
C ARG A 179 -16.88 -10.94 -5.68
N LEU A 180 -15.76 -11.05 -4.97
CA LEU A 180 -14.42 -10.77 -5.49
C LEU A 180 -14.02 -11.76 -6.60
N ILE A 181 -14.40 -13.03 -6.46
CA ILE A 181 -14.22 -14.06 -7.48
C ILE A 181 -15.08 -13.77 -8.71
N ASP A 182 -16.39 -13.56 -8.52
CA ASP A 182 -17.35 -13.36 -9.61
C ASP A 182 -17.01 -12.14 -10.49
N LEU A 183 -16.48 -11.08 -9.88
CA LEU A 183 -16.04 -9.87 -10.59
C LEU A 183 -14.61 -10.00 -11.16
N GLY A 184 -13.92 -11.12 -10.94
CA GLY A 184 -12.55 -11.33 -11.39
C GLY A 184 -11.52 -10.42 -10.72
N ALA A 185 -11.84 -9.86 -9.54
CA ALA A 185 -11.02 -8.87 -8.85
C ALA A 185 -9.64 -9.44 -8.48
N ILE A 186 -9.61 -10.66 -7.94
CA ILE A 186 -8.39 -11.35 -7.51
C ILE A 186 -7.44 -11.57 -8.68
N LYS A 187 -7.96 -12.12 -9.79
CA LYS A 187 -7.20 -12.30 -11.02
C LYS A 187 -6.67 -10.97 -11.57
N HIS A 188 -7.49 -9.93 -11.52
CA HIS A 188 -7.12 -8.60 -12.01
C HIS A 188 -5.96 -7.99 -11.21
N VAL A 189 -6.01 -8.01 -9.87
CA VAL A 189 -4.92 -7.47 -9.04
C VAL A 189 -3.63 -8.30 -9.13
N ILE A 190 -3.75 -9.62 -9.32
CA ILE A 190 -2.59 -10.48 -9.61
C ILE A 190 -1.98 -10.14 -10.98
N ASN A 191 -2.78 -9.81 -12.00
CA ASN A 191 -2.23 -9.30 -13.27
C ASN A 191 -1.43 -8.01 -13.04
N LEU A 192 -1.97 -7.05 -12.28
CA LEU A 192 -1.29 -5.79 -11.97
C LEU A 192 0.07 -6.02 -11.28
N PHE A 193 0.17 -7.00 -10.38
CA PHE A 193 1.43 -7.36 -9.71
C PHE A 193 2.57 -7.61 -10.71
N PHE A 194 2.30 -8.40 -11.76
CA PHE A 194 3.29 -8.71 -12.78
C PHE A 194 3.46 -7.58 -13.82
N GLU A 195 2.39 -6.84 -14.14
CA GLU A 195 2.45 -5.71 -15.07
C GLU A 195 3.28 -4.53 -14.56
N TYR A 196 3.36 -4.34 -13.23
CA TYR A 196 4.10 -3.27 -12.56
C TYR A 196 5.29 -3.83 -11.76
N PRO A 197 6.39 -4.24 -12.41
CA PRO A 197 7.49 -5.01 -11.82
C PRO A 197 8.29 -4.31 -10.71
N PHE A 198 8.13 -2.99 -10.54
CA PHE A 198 8.89 -2.18 -9.57
C PHE A 198 8.01 -1.45 -8.56
N ASN A 199 6.71 -1.77 -8.47
CA ASN A 199 5.82 -1.12 -7.53
C ASN A 199 5.70 -1.91 -6.22
N ASN A 200 6.62 -1.64 -5.28
CA ASN A 200 6.68 -2.35 -3.99
C ASN A 200 5.38 -2.22 -3.16
N PHE A 201 4.70 -1.07 -3.23
CA PHE A 201 3.43 -0.88 -2.52
C PHE A 201 2.32 -1.78 -3.08
N LEU A 202 2.22 -1.84 -4.41
CA LEU A 202 1.30 -2.75 -5.07
C LEU A 202 1.62 -4.21 -4.71
N HIS A 203 2.90 -4.59 -4.79
CA HIS A 203 3.32 -5.95 -4.47
C HIS A 203 3.02 -6.34 -3.04
N HIS A 204 3.16 -5.41 -2.09
CA HIS A 204 2.79 -5.63 -0.70
C HIS A 204 1.28 -5.90 -0.55
N HIS A 205 0.42 -5.06 -1.15
CA HIS A 205 -1.03 -5.29 -1.06
C HIS A 205 -1.47 -6.58 -1.75
N VAL A 206 -0.93 -6.88 -2.93
CA VAL A 206 -1.29 -8.12 -3.65
C VAL A 206 -0.74 -9.36 -2.94
N GLU A 207 0.45 -9.30 -2.33
CA GLU A 207 0.92 -10.36 -1.45
C GLU A 207 -0.07 -10.61 -0.31
N ASN A 208 -0.51 -9.57 0.39
CA ASN A 208 -1.50 -9.71 1.46
C ASN A 208 -2.83 -10.30 0.96
N ILE A 209 -3.28 -9.90 -0.23
CA ILE A 209 -4.48 -10.48 -0.89
C ILE A 209 -4.28 -11.98 -1.14
N ILE A 210 -3.16 -12.37 -1.74
CA ILE A 210 -2.85 -13.77 -2.04
C ILE A 210 -2.78 -14.58 -0.75
N VAL A 211 -2.06 -14.08 0.26
CA VAL A 211 -1.94 -14.76 1.56
C VAL A 211 -3.32 -14.93 2.21
N SER A 212 -4.15 -13.88 2.22
CA SER A 212 -5.51 -13.94 2.77
C SER A 212 -6.38 -14.96 2.03
N CYS A 213 -6.26 -15.06 0.71
CA CYS A 213 -6.95 -16.09 -0.06
C CYS A 213 -6.51 -17.50 0.32
N LEU A 214 -5.19 -17.72 0.46
CA LEU A 214 -4.62 -19.04 0.78
C LEU A 214 -4.90 -19.46 2.22
N GLU A 215 -5.07 -18.51 3.14
CA GLU A 215 -5.45 -18.73 4.54
C GLU A 215 -6.97 -18.81 4.76
N SER A 216 -7.78 -18.59 3.71
CA SER A 216 -9.23 -18.66 3.83
C SER A 216 -9.68 -20.07 4.23
N LYS A 217 -10.79 -20.11 4.96
CA LYS A 217 -11.46 -21.37 5.33
C LYS A 217 -12.24 -21.97 4.16
N GLN A 218 -12.41 -21.20 3.09
CA GLN A 218 -13.22 -21.57 1.94
C GLN A 218 -12.36 -22.14 0.82
N ASP A 219 -12.57 -23.43 0.50
CA ASP A 219 -11.81 -24.12 -0.53
C ASP A 219 -11.96 -23.50 -1.93
N HIS A 220 -13.11 -22.88 -2.22
CA HIS A 220 -13.38 -22.25 -3.51
C HIS A 220 -12.43 -21.07 -3.80
N LEU A 221 -12.07 -20.29 -2.77
CA LEU A 221 -11.17 -19.15 -2.94
C LEU A 221 -9.72 -19.62 -3.15
N ILE A 222 -9.31 -20.67 -2.43
CA ILE A 222 -8.01 -21.32 -2.63
C ILE A 222 -7.91 -21.89 -4.04
N ALA A 223 -8.93 -22.64 -4.48
CA ALA A 223 -9.00 -23.20 -5.83
C ALA A 223 -8.96 -22.10 -6.89
N HIS A 224 -9.69 -21.00 -6.72
CA HIS A 224 -9.68 -19.87 -7.65
C HIS A 224 -8.28 -19.27 -7.82
N VAL A 225 -7.53 -19.07 -6.72
CA VAL A 225 -6.17 -18.51 -6.79
C VAL A 225 -5.17 -19.48 -7.42
N LEU A 226 -5.30 -20.78 -7.14
CA LEU A 226 -4.39 -21.78 -7.69
C LEU A 226 -4.67 -22.10 -9.16
N ASP A 227 -5.94 -22.33 -9.50
CA ASP A 227 -6.37 -22.85 -10.80
C ASP A 227 -6.72 -21.73 -11.79
N GLU A 228 -7.63 -20.81 -11.43
CA GLU A 228 -8.11 -19.77 -12.36
C GLU A 228 -7.17 -18.57 -12.50
N CYS A 229 -6.48 -18.21 -11.41
CA CYS A 229 -5.44 -17.18 -11.42
C CYS A 229 -4.06 -17.73 -11.82
N GLU A 230 -3.90 -19.05 -11.88
CA GLU A 230 -2.67 -19.75 -12.29
C GLU A 230 -1.43 -19.31 -11.50
N LEU A 231 -1.59 -19.04 -10.20
CA LEU A 231 -0.57 -18.40 -9.36
C LEU A 231 0.79 -19.12 -9.43
N VAL A 232 0.77 -20.45 -9.31
CA VAL A 232 1.98 -21.29 -9.31
C VAL A 232 2.70 -21.19 -10.66
N THR A 233 1.95 -21.29 -11.77
CA THR A 233 2.50 -21.18 -13.12
C THR A 233 3.15 -19.81 -13.34
N ARG A 234 2.47 -18.73 -12.92
CA ARG A 234 2.98 -17.36 -13.06
C ARG A 234 4.24 -17.10 -12.23
N ILE A 235 4.32 -17.65 -11.02
CA ILE A 235 5.54 -17.60 -10.20
C ILE A 235 6.71 -18.24 -10.95
N LEU A 236 6.50 -19.41 -11.55
CA LEU A 236 7.53 -20.14 -12.29
C LEU A 236 7.96 -19.40 -13.56
N GLU A 237 7.01 -18.82 -14.30
CA GLU A 237 7.29 -18.01 -15.49
C GLU A 237 8.07 -16.74 -15.16
N ALA A 238 7.69 -16.06 -14.07
CA ALA A 238 8.36 -14.86 -13.60
C ALA A 238 9.80 -15.14 -13.13
N GLU A 239 10.07 -16.30 -12.52
CA GLU A 239 11.42 -16.69 -12.16
C GLU A 239 12.29 -17.00 -13.39
N LYS A 240 11.76 -17.79 -14.34
CA LYS A 240 12.49 -18.15 -15.57
C LYS A 240 12.94 -16.89 -16.33
N ASN A 241 12.12 -15.85 -16.29
CA ASN A 241 12.38 -14.56 -16.91
C ASN A 241 12.85 -13.52 -15.88
N SER A 242 13.95 -13.85 -15.19
CA SER A 242 14.49 -13.00 -14.10
C SER A 242 14.89 -11.59 -14.55
N ALA A 243 15.23 -11.39 -15.83
CA ALA A 243 15.41 -10.07 -16.43
C ALA A 243 14.06 -9.57 -16.98
N LEU A 244 13.80 -8.26 -16.86
CA LEU A 244 12.62 -7.64 -17.49
C LEU A 244 12.51 -8.07 -18.96
N SER A 245 11.47 -8.84 -19.28
CA SER A 245 11.10 -9.15 -20.65
C SER A 245 10.03 -8.17 -21.12
N ILE A 246 10.16 -7.69 -22.35
CA ILE A 246 9.19 -6.80 -23.00
C ILE A 246 7.79 -7.45 -23.04
N ASP A 247 7.71 -8.78 -23.12
CA ASP A 247 6.44 -9.52 -23.13
C ASP A 247 5.76 -9.60 -21.74
N LEU A 248 6.52 -9.52 -20.65
CA LEU A 248 5.98 -9.66 -19.28
C LEU A 248 5.47 -8.34 -18.72
N THR A 249 6.01 -7.22 -19.17
CA THR A 249 5.73 -5.90 -18.57
C THR A 249 5.15 -4.98 -19.62
N LYS A 250 3.84 -5.15 -19.89
CA LYS A 250 3.07 -4.34 -20.85
C LYS A 250 3.15 -2.82 -20.60
N ARG A 251 3.57 -2.40 -19.39
CA ARG A 251 3.54 -1.01 -18.92
C ARG A 251 4.92 -0.34 -18.85
N THR A 252 6.01 -1.10 -18.75
CA THR A 252 7.37 -0.55 -18.63
C THR A 252 8.08 -0.65 -19.98
N LEU A 253 8.31 0.48 -20.62
CA LEU A 253 9.00 0.57 -21.91
C LEU A 253 10.48 0.86 -21.68
N SER A 254 11.36 0.20 -22.44
CA SER A 254 12.81 0.38 -22.35
C SER A 254 13.27 1.64 -23.10
N SER A 255 14.25 2.37 -22.53
CA SER A 255 14.98 3.40 -23.26
C SER A 255 16.09 2.79 -24.13
N GLU A 256 16.39 3.39 -25.28
CA GLU A 256 17.39 2.88 -26.23
C GLU A 256 18.74 2.60 -25.58
N GLY A 257 19.28 1.40 -25.83
CA GLY A 257 20.60 0.98 -25.34
C GLY A 257 20.67 0.54 -23.87
N ARG A 258 19.55 0.45 -23.14
CA ARG A 258 19.53 -0.02 -21.74
C ARG A 258 19.32 -1.53 -21.66
N THR A 259 20.15 -2.21 -20.86
CA THR A 259 19.96 -3.64 -20.54
C THR A 259 18.84 -3.81 -19.51
N PRO A 260 17.94 -4.80 -19.68
CA PRO A 260 16.83 -5.03 -18.77
C PRO A 260 17.32 -5.33 -17.35
N PRO A 261 16.96 -4.53 -16.32
CA PRO A 261 17.23 -4.88 -14.95
C PRO A 261 16.45 -6.12 -14.53
N ARG A 262 16.83 -6.68 -13.37
CA ARG A 262 16.06 -7.74 -12.71
C ARG A 262 14.70 -7.19 -12.28
N VAL A 263 13.64 -8.00 -12.36
CA VAL A 263 12.31 -7.66 -11.82
C VAL A 263 12.35 -7.38 -10.32
N GLY A 264 11.59 -6.38 -9.86
CA GLY A 264 11.58 -5.93 -8.45
C GLY A 264 10.72 -6.79 -7.51
N PHE A 265 9.69 -7.47 -8.02
CA PHE A 265 8.77 -8.29 -7.19
C PHE A 265 9.35 -9.62 -6.67
N VAL A 266 10.59 -9.98 -7.00
CA VAL A 266 11.13 -11.33 -6.71
C VAL A 266 11.11 -11.65 -5.21
N GLY A 267 11.38 -10.66 -4.34
CA GLY A 267 11.29 -10.85 -2.89
C GLY A 267 9.87 -11.16 -2.41
N HIS A 268 8.84 -10.57 -3.06
CA HIS A 268 7.45 -10.89 -2.78
C HIS A 268 7.08 -12.30 -3.28
N ILE A 269 7.55 -12.69 -4.48
CA ILE A 269 7.37 -14.05 -5.00
C ILE A 269 7.96 -15.09 -4.04
N THR A 270 9.18 -14.87 -3.55
CA THR A 270 9.82 -15.77 -2.57
C THR A 270 8.97 -15.91 -1.31
N ARG A 271 8.43 -14.82 -0.77
CA ARG A 271 7.55 -14.85 0.42
C ARG A 271 6.24 -15.58 0.15
N ILE A 272 5.58 -15.30 -0.97
CA ILE A 272 4.35 -16.00 -1.40
C ILE A 272 4.63 -17.51 -1.54
N ALA A 273 5.75 -17.88 -2.16
CA ALA A 273 6.10 -19.28 -2.35
C ALA A 273 6.40 -20.01 -1.04
N ASN A 274 7.12 -19.36 -0.12
CA ASN A 274 7.35 -19.90 1.22
C ASN A 274 6.02 -20.07 1.97
N LYS A 275 5.08 -19.13 1.83
CA LYS A 275 3.75 -19.24 2.42
C LYS A 275 2.94 -20.41 1.84
N LEU A 276 2.98 -20.61 0.52
CA LEU A 276 2.36 -21.76 -0.14
C LEU A 276 2.89 -23.09 0.42
N ILE A 277 4.21 -23.21 0.62
CA ILE A 277 4.82 -24.41 1.21
C ILE A 277 4.38 -24.59 2.66
N GLN A 278 4.34 -23.51 3.44
CA GLN A 278 3.87 -23.55 4.83
C GLN A 278 2.43 -24.10 4.89
N LEU A 279 1.54 -23.56 4.05
CA LEU A 279 0.12 -23.94 4.05
C LEU A 279 -0.13 -25.31 3.42
N ALA A 280 0.73 -25.78 2.51
CA ALA A 280 0.68 -27.14 1.97
C ALA A 280 0.88 -28.22 3.05
N ASN A 281 1.45 -27.88 4.22
CA ASN A 281 1.56 -28.82 5.34
C ASN A 281 0.23 -29.05 6.06
N SER A 282 -0.70 -28.10 5.97
CA SER A 282 -1.99 -28.14 6.67
C SER A 282 -3.20 -28.25 5.73
N ASN A 283 -3.06 -27.91 4.44
CA ASN A 283 -4.13 -27.92 3.46
C ASN A 283 -3.81 -28.89 2.29
N SER A 284 -4.63 -29.94 2.16
CA SER A 284 -4.46 -31.00 1.14
C SER A 284 -4.69 -30.52 -0.29
N THR A 285 -5.52 -29.49 -0.50
CA THR A 285 -5.79 -28.91 -1.83
C THR A 285 -4.55 -28.22 -2.35
N ILE A 286 -3.94 -27.37 -1.53
CA ILE A 286 -2.67 -26.70 -1.85
C ILE A 286 -1.58 -27.76 -2.07
N GLN A 287 -1.47 -28.74 -1.17
CA GLN A 287 -0.46 -29.80 -1.28
C GLN A 287 -0.57 -30.57 -2.60
N SER A 288 -1.79 -30.99 -2.96
CA SER A 288 -2.04 -31.75 -4.19
C SER A 288 -1.71 -30.93 -5.43
N HIS A 289 -2.11 -29.65 -5.46
CA HIS A 289 -1.83 -28.77 -6.58
C HIS A 289 -0.32 -28.54 -6.78
N LEU A 290 0.44 -28.33 -5.69
CA LEU A 290 1.89 -28.18 -5.77
C LEU A 290 2.63 -29.46 -6.22
N GLN A 291 2.17 -30.63 -5.77
CA GLN A 291 2.76 -31.93 -6.16
C GLN A 291 2.49 -32.29 -7.62
N GLN A 292 1.34 -31.88 -8.17
CA GLN A 292 0.99 -32.11 -9.57
C GLN A 292 1.85 -31.27 -10.53
N ASN A 293 2.40 -30.15 -10.05
CA ASN A 293 3.27 -29.29 -10.85
C ASN A 293 4.74 -29.73 -10.74
N SER A 294 5.23 -30.46 -11.75
CA SER A 294 6.62 -30.91 -11.79
C SER A 294 7.63 -29.75 -11.79
N GLY A 295 7.29 -28.64 -12.45
CA GLY A 295 8.11 -27.44 -12.48
C GLY A 295 8.25 -26.78 -11.11
N TRP A 296 7.19 -26.82 -10.29
CA TRP A 296 7.25 -26.36 -8.91
C TRP A 296 8.22 -27.17 -8.07
N THR A 297 8.15 -28.50 -8.15
CA THR A 297 9.02 -29.39 -7.36
C THR A 297 10.51 -29.18 -7.69
N GLU A 298 10.83 -29.04 -8.99
CA GLU A 298 12.19 -28.75 -9.44
C GLU A 298 12.65 -27.37 -8.97
N TRP A 299 11.84 -26.33 -9.15
CA TRP A 299 12.16 -24.96 -8.76
C TRP A 299 12.36 -24.83 -7.24
N HIS A 300 11.49 -25.47 -6.46
CA HIS A 300 11.60 -25.48 -5.01
C HIS A 300 12.95 -26.04 -4.56
N ALA A 301 13.32 -27.23 -5.03
CA ALA A 301 14.55 -27.90 -4.64
C ALA A 301 15.83 -27.21 -5.15
N SER A 302 15.78 -26.64 -6.37
CA SER A 302 16.97 -26.11 -7.05
C SER A 302 17.24 -24.64 -6.76
N ILE A 303 16.19 -23.83 -6.61
CA ILE A 303 16.26 -22.36 -6.52
C ILE A 303 15.77 -21.86 -5.16
N LEU A 304 14.52 -22.17 -4.77
CA LEU A 304 13.92 -21.59 -3.57
C LEU A 304 14.67 -22.01 -2.29
N THR A 305 15.01 -23.29 -2.12
CA THR A 305 15.77 -23.76 -0.95
C THR A 305 17.13 -23.06 -0.83
N LYS A 306 17.84 -22.89 -1.96
CA LYS A 306 19.15 -22.20 -1.97
C LYS A 306 18.99 -20.71 -1.65
N ARG A 307 17.97 -20.07 -2.21
CA ARG A 307 17.65 -18.67 -1.93
C ARG A 307 17.35 -18.45 -0.45
N ASN A 308 16.48 -19.28 0.13
CA ASN A 308 16.15 -19.21 1.54
C ASN A 308 17.38 -19.43 2.44
N ALA A 309 18.31 -20.31 2.07
CA ALA A 309 19.56 -20.50 2.82
C ALA A 309 20.45 -19.25 2.79
N VAL A 310 20.56 -18.58 1.64
CA VAL A 310 21.33 -17.34 1.50
C VAL A 310 20.64 -16.17 2.22
N GLU A 311 19.31 -16.09 2.17
CA GLU A 311 18.52 -15.02 2.80
C GLU A 311 18.30 -15.23 4.32
N ASN A 312 18.70 -16.38 4.86
CA ASN A 312 18.56 -16.69 6.27
C ASN A 312 19.62 -15.96 7.12
N VAL A 313 19.22 -14.83 7.71
CA VAL A 313 20.07 -13.97 8.55
C VAL A 313 20.68 -14.72 9.74
N TYR A 314 20.03 -15.77 10.26
CA TYR A 314 20.58 -16.58 11.36
C TYR A 314 21.77 -17.45 10.94
N GLN A 315 21.98 -17.65 9.63
CA GLN A 315 23.09 -18.41 9.06
C GLN A 315 24.21 -17.52 8.52
N TRP A 316 24.07 -16.19 8.62
CA TRP A 316 25.09 -15.26 8.16
C TRP A 316 26.30 -15.28 9.09
N ALA A 317 27.48 -15.56 8.53
CA ALA A 317 28.74 -15.63 9.28
C ALA A 317 29.10 -14.32 9.99
N CYS A 318 28.64 -13.18 9.45
CA CYS A 318 28.84 -11.85 10.02
C CYS A 318 27.85 -11.49 11.15
N GLY A 319 26.90 -12.38 11.49
CA GLY A 319 25.83 -12.10 12.43
C GLY A 319 24.82 -11.08 11.90
N ARG A 320 23.70 -10.91 12.61
CA ARG A 320 22.70 -9.89 12.28
C ARG A 320 23.33 -8.50 12.44
N PRO A 321 23.20 -7.58 11.46
CA PRO A 321 23.56 -6.18 11.68
C PRO A 321 22.78 -5.65 12.88
N THR A 322 23.46 -5.43 14.01
CA THR A 322 22.83 -4.85 15.19
C THR A 322 22.51 -3.40 14.85
N SER A 323 21.23 -3.05 14.68
CA SER A 323 20.85 -1.63 14.71
C SER A 323 21.28 -1.10 16.08
N MET A 324 22.10 -0.04 16.11
CA MET A 324 22.74 0.54 17.30
C MET A 324 21.79 0.93 18.46
N GLN A 325 20.49 0.73 18.32
CA GLN A 325 19.46 1.06 19.31
C GLN A 325 18.74 -0.17 19.89
N ASP A 326 19.02 -1.40 19.45
CA ASP A 326 18.32 -2.57 19.96
C ASP A 326 19.05 -3.22 21.14
N ARG A 327 19.00 -2.54 22.29
CA ARG A 327 19.30 -3.14 23.58
C ARG A 327 17.99 -3.42 24.30
N GLY A 328 17.53 -4.67 24.20
CA GLY A 328 16.73 -5.29 25.26
C GLY A 328 15.23 -5.43 25.01
N ARG A 329 14.78 -5.71 23.79
CA ARG A 329 13.48 -6.34 23.58
C ARG A 329 13.64 -7.69 22.89
N ASP A 330 13.45 -8.76 23.66
CA ASP A 330 12.98 -10.03 23.12
C ASP A 330 11.65 -9.74 22.42
N SER A 331 11.68 -9.63 21.09
CA SER A 331 10.60 -9.07 20.26
C SER A 331 10.30 -10.00 19.09
N ASP A 332 10.11 -11.29 19.37
CA ASP A 332 9.94 -12.31 18.32
C ASP A 332 8.52 -12.90 18.20
N ASP A 333 7.48 -12.26 18.74
CA ASP A 333 6.11 -12.77 18.49
C ASP A 333 5.02 -11.77 18.07
N GLU A 334 5.20 -10.44 18.12
CA GLU A 334 4.11 -9.51 17.77
C GLU A 334 4.56 -8.17 17.14
N ASP A 335 5.28 -8.14 16.00
CA ASP A 335 5.50 -6.84 15.33
C ASP A 335 5.73 -6.83 13.80
N PHE A 336 5.39 -7.93 13.09
CA PHE A 336 5.32 -7.90 11.61
C PHE A 336 3.92 -7.60 11.06
N ARG A 337 2.93 -7.31 11.92
CA ARG A 337 1.57 -6.95 11.49
C ARG A 337 1.26 -5.45 11.46
N ASP A 338 2.21 -4.57 11.74
CA ASP A 338 1.85 -3.15 11.96
C ASP A 338 2.89 -2.12 11.48
N ARG A 339 3.54 -2.41 10.36
CA ARG A 339 4.16 -1.36 9.54
C ARG A 339 3.36 -1.20 8.28
N ASP A 340 2.15 -0.67 8.44
CA ASP A 340 1.40 -0.19 7.30
C ASP A 340 2.27 0.86 6.59
N TYR A 341 2.56 0.55 5.34
CA TYR A 341 3.23 1.40 4.37
C TYR A 341 2.31 2.60 4.05
N ASP A 342 2.08 3.46 5.03
CA ASP A 342 1.41 4.73 4.81
C ASP A 342 2.34 5.61 3.97
N VAL A 343 1.96 5.74 2.70
CA VAL A 343 2.66 6.55 1.70
C VAL A 343 2.79 8.01 2.16
N ALA A 344 1.84 8.51 2.97
CA ALA A 344 1.92 9.86 3.54
C ALA A 344 2.95 9.94 4.68
N ALA A 345 2.98 8.95 5.58
CA ALA A 345 3.98 8.87 6.65
C ALA A 345 5.41 8.65 6.13
N LEU A 346 5.58 7.90 5.03
CA LEU A 346 6.89 7.69 4.41
C LEU A 346 7.41 8.96 3.71
N ALA A 347 6.53 9.71 3.04
CA ALA A 347 6.88 11.00 2.43
C ALA A 347 7.36 12.02 3.48
N SER A 348 6.72 12.04 4.66
CA SER A 348 7.12 12.87 5.80
C SER A 348 8.48 12.45 6.41
N ASN A 349 8.78 11.15 6.46
CA ASN A 349 10.07 10.66 6.95
C ASN A 349 11.23 10.91 5.96
N LEU A 350 10.98 10.80 4.66
CA LEU A 350 11.97 11.08 3.62
C LEU A 350 12.39 12.56 3.63
N SER A 351 11.46 13.49 3.86
CA SER A 351 11.80 14.92 3.94
C SER A 351 12.67 15.27 5.15
N GLN A 352 12.60 14.50 6.25
CA GLN A 352 13.50 14.63 7.39
C GLN A 352 14.89 14.03 7.12
N ALA A 353 14.97 12.91 6.39
CA ALA A 353 16.25 12.26 6.07
C ALA A 353 17.16 13.11 5.17
N PHE A 354 16.58 13.93 4.27
CA PHE A 354 17.35 14.83 3.41
C PHE A 354 17.83 16.12 4.10
N LYS A 355 17.39 16.43 5.34
CA LYS A 355 17.90 17.57 6.12
C LYS A 355 19.26 17.29 6.77
N TYR A 356 19.63 16.02 6.95
CA TYR A 356 20.90 15.64 7.55
C TYR A 356 21.88 15.14 6.47
N GLY A 357 22.60 16.09 5.88
CA GLY A 357 23.95 15.84 5.36
C GLY A 357 24.13 15.91 3.85
N ILE A 358 24.21 17.13 3.30
CA ILE A 358 24.99 17.42 2.08
C ILE A 358 25.56 18.85 2.16
N TYR A 359 26.45 19.15 3.10
CA TYR A 359 27.47 20.21 2.93
C TYR A 359 28.65 19.89 3.85
N PRO A 360 29.91 19.94 3.35
CA PRO A 360 31.06 19.82 4.22
C PRO A 360 31.19 21.10 5.06
N SER A 361 31.41 20.91 6.35
CA SER A 361 31.68 21.92 7.36
C SER A 361 32.96 22.69 7.05
N GLU A 362 32.85 24.01 6.87
CA GLU A 362 33.91 24.96 7.21
C GLU A 362 33.35 26.00 8.19
N ASP A 363 34.09 26.19 9.28
CA ASP A 363 33.79 27.00 10.46
C ASP A 363 33.62 28.50 10.15
N VAL A 364 32.63 29.16 10.78
CA VAL A 364 32.80 30.49 11.43
C VAL A 364 31.77 30.67 12.58
N ASP A 365 32.28 31.25 13.67
CA ASP A 365 31.77 31.45 15.03
C ASP A 365 30.44 32.21 15.28
N GLU A 366 29.89 31.89 16.47
CA GLU A 366 29.17 32.72 17.47
C GLU A 366 28.15 33.80 17.04
N ALA A 367 26.90 33.63 17.49
CA ALA A 367 26.35 34.38 18.63
C ALA A 367 24.88 34.01 18.89
N GLN A 368 24.56 33.72 20.16
CA GLN A 368 23.19 33.64 20.66
C GLN A 368 22.51 35.02 20.58
N ALA A 369 21.36 35.09 19.90
CA ALA A 369 20.34 36.08 20.19
C ALA A 369 18.95 35.50 19.92
N SER A 370 18.16 35.56 20.98
CA SER A 370 16.78 35.18 21.19
C SER A 370 15.78 35.62 20.12
N GLN A 371 14.84 34.71 19.85
CA GLN A 371 13.39 34.89 19.73
C GLN A 371 12.84 35.85 18.64
N GLU A 372 11.78 35.35 17.99
CA GLU A 372 10.90 36.01 17.02
C GLU A 372 11.42 35.98 15.58
N ARG A 373 10.92 35.01 14.81
CA ARG A 373 10.47 35.26 13.44
C ARG A 373 9.53 34.18 12.93
N ASP A 374 8.54 34.68 12.20
CA ASP A 374 7.37 34.03 11.62
C ASP A 374 7.65 32.73 10.87
N ASP A 375 6.77 31.76 11.11
CA ASP A 375 6.58 30.58 10.30
C ASP A 375 6.01 31.01 8.93
N GLU A 376 6.87 31.41 8.00
CA GLU A 376 6.54 31.34 6.58
C GLU A 376 6.84 29.92 6.10
N ASP A 377 5.80 29.09 6.10
CA ASP A 377 5.76 27.80 5.43
C ASP A 377 6.05 28.01 3.94
N VAL A 378 7.29 27.71 3.52
CA VAL A 378 7.67 27.66 2.11
C VAL A 378 6.97 26.47 1.47
N TYR A 379 5.85 26.81 0.86
CA TYR A 379 4.91 25.99 0.09
C TYR A 379 5.64 25.18 -1.01
N PHE A 380 5.53 23.85 -0.95
CA PHE A 380 5.75 23.00 -2.11
C PHE A 380 4.44 22.91 -2.88
N ASP A 381 4.36 23.63 -3.99
CA ASP A 381 3.26 23.54 -4.94
C ASP A 381 3.28 22.18 -5.65
N ASP A 382 2.13 21.52 -5.76
CA ASP A 382 1.95 20.16 -6.29
C ASP A 382 2.22 20.05 -7.81
N GLU A 383 2.54 21.16 -8.48
CA GLU A 383 2.96 21.22 -9.88
C GLU A 383 4.50 21.22 -10.06
N ALA A 384 5.27 21.42 -9.00
CA ALA A 384 6.74 21.50 -9.07
C ALA A 384 7.45 20.12 -9.02
N ALA A 385 6.74 19.05 -8.66
CA ALA A 385 7.29 17.70 -8.64
C ALA A 385 7.59 17.14 -10.05
N GLU A 386 7.15 17.82 -11.12
CA GLU A 386 7.48 17.46 -12.51
C GLU A 386 8.76 18.13 -13.06
N VAL A 387 9.40 19.06 -12.33
CA VAL A 387 10.53 19.86 -12.88
C VAL A 387 11.89 19.62 -12.19
N VAL A 388 11.94 18.91 -11.05
CA VAL A 388 13.21 18.69 -10.32
C VAL A 388 13.96 17.44 -10.81
N ILE A 389 14.10 17.26 -12.14
CA ILE A 389 15.24 16.53 -12.75
C ILE A 389 15.68 17.25 -14.04
N ASN A 390 15.62 18.58 -14.10
CA ASN A 390 16.13 19.32 -15.25
C ASN A 390 16.81 20.62 -14.84
N SER A 391 17.91 20.54 -14.08
CA SER A 391 18.91 21.61 -13.97
C SER A 391 20.20 21.11 -13.32
N LEU A 392 20.98 20.31 -14.05
CA LEU A 392 22.44 20.31 -13.92
C LEU A 392 23.04 20.44 -15.34
N ARG A 393 22.83 21.60 -15.95
CA ARG A 393 23.76 22.10 -16.97
C ARG A 393 24.96 22.66 -16.20
N LEU A 394 25.98 21.83 -16.02
CA LEU A 394 27.33 22.33 -15.81
C LEU A 394 27.94 22.55 -17.20
N GLY A 395 28.44 23.76 -17.38
CA GLY A 395 29.02 24.24 -18.62
C GLY A 395 30.23 23.45 -19.09
N ASP A 396 30.49 23.62 -20.37
CA ASP A 396 31.54 23.02 -21.16
C ASP A 396 32.95 23.17 -20.53
N ASP A 397 33.65 22.05 -20.37
CA ASP A 397 35.05 21.93 -20.79
C ASP A 397 35.40 20.45 -21.07
N PRO A 398 36.07 20.14 -22.21
CA PRO A 398 36.43 18.78 -22.60
C PRO A 398 37.75 18.36 -21.92
N ASP A 399 38.00 17.05 -21.89
CA ASP A 399 39.23 16.40 -21.39
C ASP A 399 39.35 16.22 -19.88
N ARG A 400 38.74 15.13 -19.38
CA ARG A 400 39.46 14.09 -18.62
C ARG A 400 38.59 12.87 -18.37
N TRP A 401 38.94 11.78 -19.04
CA TRP A 401 38.55 10.43 -18.67
C TRP A 401 39.26 10.03 -17.37
N LEU A 402 38.54 9.41 -16.41
CA LEU A 402 38.91 8.20 -15.65
C LEU A 402 37.78 7.81 -14.66
N PRO A 403 37.67 6.52 -14.28
CA PRO A 403 36.42 5.85 -13.94
C PRO A 403 36.12 5.86 -12.43
N VAL A 404 34.84 5.92 -12.07
CA VAL A 404 34.40 5.63 -10.69
C VAL A 404 33.89 4.20 -10.61
N TYR A 405 34.51 3.46 -9.70
CA TYR A 405 34.53 2.02 -9.57
C TYR A 405 33.18 1.42 -9.14
N LYS A 406 32.96 0.18 -9.61
CA LYS A 406 32.04 -0.82 -9.06
C LYS A 406 32.12 -0.86 -7.52
N LEU A 407 30.99 -0.66 -6.85
CA LEU A 407 30.75 -1.23 -5.53
C LEU A 407 29.99 -2.55 -5.69
N GLN A 408 30.77 -3.58 -5.99
CA GLN A 408 30.44 -4.97 -5.68
C GLN A 408 30.60 -5.10 -4.16
N LEU A 409 29.50 -5.18 -3.39
CA LEU A 409 29.57 -5.79 -2.08
C LEU A 409 29.56 -7.30 -2.26
N VAL A 410 30.78 -7.83 -2.39
CA VAL A 410 31.12 -9.22 -2.09
C VAL A 410 31.86 -9.19 -0.77
N CYS A 411 31.28 -9.82 0.26
CA CYS A 411 31.97 -10.43 1.39
C CYS A 411 31.08 -11.64 1.76
N VAL A 412 31.42 -12.85 1.28
CA VAL A 412 32.29 -13.87 1.91
C VAL A 412 31.69 -14.42 3.20
#